data_AF-A0A924FAB4-F1
#
_entry.id   AF-A0A924FAB4-F1
#
_cell.length_a   1.000
_cell.length_b   1.000
_cell.length_c   1.000
_cell.angle_alpha   90.00
_cell.angle_beta   90.00
_cell.angle_gamma   90.00
#
_symmetry.space_group_name_H-M   'P 1'
#
loop_
_entity.id
_entity.type
_entity.pdbx_description
1 polymer ?
#
loop_
_entity_poly.entity_id
_entity_poly.type
_entity_poly.pdbx_seq_one_letter_code
_entity_poly.pdbx_strand_id
1 'polypeptide(L)' 'MLTAIRATYRHGQLIWHEIPPATADAEVVVTFLEKERVEIEKHPQNGIWFGSLKGLISTPPDFNEPLDDLSKYM' A
#
# COMPACT_ATOMS: atom_id res chain seq x y z
N MET A 1 -16.65 -11.20 -31.99
CA MET A 1 -16.32 -11.42 -30.56
C MET A 1 -15.79 -10.11 -30.01
N LEU A 2 -16.29 -9.63 -28.87
CA LEU A 2 -15.71 -8.46 -28.21
C LEU A 2 -14.47 -8.90 -27.44
N THR A 3 -13.33 -8.26 -27.70
CA THR A 3 -12.05 -8.59 -27.06
C THR A 3 -11.52 -7.36 -26.34
N ALA A 4 -11.29 -7.46 -25.04
CA ALA A 4 -10.62 -6.42 -24.28
C ALA A 4 -9.11 -6.64 -24.31
N ILE A 5 -8.35 -5.62 -24.68
CA ILE A 5 -6.89 -5.67 -24.76
C ILE A 5 -6.31 -4.63 -23.83
N ARG A 6 -5.27 -4.99 -23.10
CA ARG A 6 -4.58 -4.06 -22.20
C ARG A 6 -3.59 -3.20 -22.96
N ALA A 7 -3.60 -1.92 -22.64
CA ALA A 7 -2.64 -0.95 -23.16
C ALA A 7 -2.22 0.01 -22.06
N THR A 8 -1.03 0.59 -22.21
CA THR A 8 -0.61 1.75 -21.42
C THR A 8 -0.90 3.01 -22.22
N TYR A 9 -1.70 3.92 -21.64
CA TYR A 9 -1.86 5.26 -22.18
C TYR A 9 -0.70 6.15 -21.71
N ARG A 10 0.03 6.75 -22.66
CA ARG A 10 1.15 7.67 -22.39
C ARG A 10 1.20 8.75 -23.46
N HIS A 11 1.12 10.02 -23.04
CA HIS A 11 1.20 11.21 -23.92
C HIS A 11 0.28 11.16 -25.15
N GLY A 12 -0.98 10.73 -25.00
CA GLY A 12 -1.92 10.65 -26.12
C GLY A 12 -1.77 9.40 -26.99
N GLN A 13 -0.84 8.50 -26.67
CA GLN A 13 -0.62 7.26 -27.42
C GLN A 13 -0.98 6.04 -26.55
N LEU A 14 -1.60 5.05 -27.19
CA LEU A 14 -1.86 3.73 -26.60
C LEU A 14 -0.73 2.78 -27.01
N ILE A 15 -0.03 2.24 -26.02
CA ILE A 15 1.01 1.23 -26.20
C ILE A 15 0.40 -0.12 -25.83
N TRP A 16 0.10 -0.94 -26.83
CA TRP A 16 -0.51 -2.26 -26.65
C TRP A 16 0.46 -3.23 -25.98
N HIS A 17 -0.05 -4.04 -25.05
CA HIS A 17 0.76 -5.08 -24.39
C HIS A 17 0.75 -6.39 -25.19
N GLU A 18 -0.24 -6.53 -26.08
CA GLU A 18 -0.50 -7.72 -26.89
C GLU A 18 -0.89 -7.27 -28.30
N ILE A 19 -0.70 -8.14 -29.29
CA ILE A 19 -1.09 -7.86 -30.68
C ILE A 19 -2.61 -7.99 -30.79
N PRO A 20 -3.32 -6.92 -31.20
CA PRO A 20 -4.75 -7.01 -31.42
C PRO A 20 -5.10 -8.03 -32.51
N PRO A 21 -6.18 -8.81 -32.37
CA PRO A 21 -6.60 -9.78 -33.37
C PRO A 21 -7.24 -9.14 -34.63
N ALA A 22 -7.25 -7.80 -34.71
CA ALA A 22 -7.78 -7.06 -35.84
C ALA A 22 -6.75 -7.06 -36.97
N THR A 23 -7.09 -7.68 -38.09
CA THR A 23 -6.24 -7.77 -39.30
C THR A 23 -6.52 -6.67 -40.33
N ALA A 24 -7.56 -5.86 -40.09
CA ALA A 24 -7.99 -4.74 -40.93
C ALA A 24 -8.43 -3.56 -40.05
N ASP A 25 -8.67 -2.40 -40.67
CA ASP A 25 -9.18 -1.21 -39.98
C ASP A 25 -10.48 -1.54 -39.24
N ALA A 26 -10.49 -1.23 -37.94
CA ALA A 26 -11.60 -1.54 -37.05
C ALA A 26 -11.87 -0.37 -36.10
N GLU A 27 -13.15 -0.10 -35.85
CA GLU A 27 -13.58 0.84 -34.83
C GLU A 27 -13.33 0.24 -33.44
N VAL A 28 -12.76 1.04 -32.53
CA VAL A 28 -12.42 0.59 -31.17
C VAL A 28 -12.97 1.55 -30.11
N VAL A 29 -13.47 0.97 -29.03
CA VAL A 29 -13.89 1.71 -27.83
C VAL A 29 -12.82 1.54 -26.76
N VAL A 30 -12.33 2.66 -26.21
CA VAL A 30 -11.26 2.67 -25.21
C VAL A 30 -11.85 2.97 -23.84
N THR A 31 -11.69 2.04 -22.91
CA THR A 31 -12.09 2.22 -21.51
C THR A 31 -10.85 2.45 -20.65
N PHE A 32 -10.79 3.60 -19.98
CA PHE A 32 -9.75 3.88 -19.00
C PHE A 32 -10.12 3.26 -17.67
N LEU A 33 -9.26 2.38 -17.16
CA LEU A 33 -9.41 1.86 -15.82
C LEU A 33 -8.93 2.94 -14.83
N GLU A 34 -9.86 3.46 -14.03
CA GLU A 34 -9.50 4.22 -12.85
C GLU A 34 -8.75 3.27 -11.91
N LYS A 35 -7.44 3.46 -11.78
CA LYS A 35 -6.77 2.97 -10.59
C LYS A 35 -7.30 3.85 -9.47
N GLU A 36 -7.99 3.25 -8.51
CA GLU A 36 -8.08 3.84 -7.18
C GLU A 36 -6.65 4.21 -6.81
N ARG A 37 -6.35 5.51 -6.86
CA ARG A 37 -5.22 6.00 -6.12
C ARG A 37 -5.64 5.68 -4.71
N VAL A 38 -5.05 4.62 -4.15
CA VAL A 38 -4.83 4.62 -2.71
C VAL A 38 -3.96 5.85 -2.53
N GLU A 39 -4.62 7.00 -2.36
CA GLU A 39 -4.07 8.07 -1.56
C GLU A 39 -3.81 7.34 -0.26
N ILE A 40 -2.56 6.88 -0.12
CA ILE A 40 -2.01 6.67 1.20
C ILE A 40 -2.14 8.06 1.76
N GLU A 41 -3.26 8.33 2.43
CA GLU A 41 -3.41 9.46 3.29
C GLU A 41 -2.11 9.42 4.07
N LYS A 42 -1.26 10.41 3.84
CA LYS A 42 -0.19 10.68 4.77
C LYS A 42 -0.94 11.13 6.01
N HIS A 43 -1.53 10.18 6.75
CA HIS A 43 -1.74 10.35 8.16
C HIS A 43 -0.41 10.94 8.62
N PRO A 44 -0.42 12.11 9.28
CA PRO A 44 0.78 12.55 9.95
C PRO A 44 1.22 11.33 10.73
N GLN A 45 2.39 10.79 10.38
CA GLN A 45 2.94 9.67 11.11
C GLN A 45 3.06 10.22 12.51
N ASN A 46 2.09 9.91 13.37
CA ASN A 46 2.15 10.12 14.81
C ASN A 46 3.15 9.09 15.35
N GLY A 47 4.30 8.99 14.70
CA GLY A 47 5.47 8.31 15.17
C GLY A 47 5.92 9.10 16.38
N ILE A 48 5.88 8.43 17.51
CA ILE A 48 6.45 8.92 18.76
C ILE A 48 7.93 9.20 18.48
N TRP A 49 8.34 10.46 18.60
CA TRP A 49 9.74 10.84 18.39
C TRP A 49 10.61 10.17 19.46
N PHE A 50 11.79 9.66 19.09
CA PHE A 50 12.67 8.99 20.04
C PHE A 50 12.96 9.93 21.23
N GLY A 51 12.68 9.46 22.45
CA GLY A 51 12.84 10.24 23.68
C GLY A 51 11.66 11.14 24.07
N SER A 52 10.58 11.22 23.29
CA SER A 52 9.38 11.98 23.67
C SER A 52 8.65 11.43 24.92
N LEU A 53 8.91 10.17 25.29
CA LEU A 53 8.38 9.54 26.50
C LEU A 53 9.32 9.65 27.71
N LYS A 54 10.47 10.34 27.57
CA LYS A 54 11.47 10.47 28.63
C LYS A 54 10.88 11.24 29.82
N GLY A 55 10.75 10.58 30.96
CA GLY A 55 10.19 11.15 32.19
C GLY A 55 8.68 11.04 32.33
N LEU A 56 7.95 10.62 31.29
CA LEU A 56 6.52 10.31 31.35
C LEU A 56 6.26 8.86 31.78
N ILE A 57 7.21 7.97 31.52
CA ILE A 57 7.16 6.57 31.90
C ILE A 57 8.30 6.30 32.87
N SER A 58 7.99 5.68 34.00
CA SER A 58 8.97 5.24 34.99
C SER A 58 8.92 3.72 35.11
N THR A 59 10.09 3.12 35.22
CA THR A 59 10.21 1.69 35.48
C THR A 59 9.87 1.44 36.96
N PRO A 60 9.00 0.47 37.28
CA PRO A 60 8.75 0.05 38.66
C PRO A 60 10.05 -0.30 39.39
N PRO A 61 10.15 -0.04 40.70
CA PRO A 61 11.36 -0.28 41.48
C PRO A 61 11.77 -1.77 41.50
N ASP A 62 10.81 -2.67 41.32
CA ASP A 62 10.92 -4.12 41.34
C ASP A 62 11.14 -4.75 39.95
N PHE A 63 11.30 -3.94 38.89
CA PHE A 63 11.41 -4.46 37.51
C PHE A 63 12.57 -5.45 37.31
N ASN A 64 13.66 -5.29 38.08
CA ASN A 64 14.83 -6.17 38.00
C ASN A 64 14.80 -7.30 39.04
N GLU A 65 13.74 -7.42 39.84
CA GLU A 65 13.62 -8.51 40.79
C GLU A 65 13.43 -9.85 40.04
N PRO A 66 14.09 -10.93 40.50
CA PRO A 66 13.93 -12.24 39.88
C PRO A 66 12.46 -12.69 39.99
N LEU A 67 11.92 -13.19 38.89
CA LEU A 67 10.59 -13.80 38.91
C LEU A 67 10.65 -15.15 39.60
N ASP A 68 9.91 -15.30 40.70
CA ASP A 68 9.78 -16.58 41.42
C ASP A 68 9.02 -17.63 40.61
N ASP A 69 8.14 -17.19 39.69
CA ASP A 69 7.27 -18.07 38.91
C ASP A 69 6.89 -17.43 37.57
N LEU A 70 7.24 -18.10 36.47
CA LEU A 70 6.97 -17.67 35.10
C LEU A 70 5.53 -17.99 34.64
N SER A 71 4.80 -18.84 35.36
CA SER A 71 3.45 -19.29 34.98
C SER A 71 2.39 -18.17 35.00
N LYS A 72 2.65 -17.06 35.71
CA LYS A 72 1.75 -15.91 35.77
C LYS A 72 1.85 -14.97 34.57
N TYR A 73 2.84 -15.17 33.69
CA TYR A 73 3.16 -14.26 32.59
C TYR A 73 3.18 -14.94 31.21
N MET A 74 3.02 -16.27 31.16
CA MET A 74 2.88 -17.10 29.96
C MET A 74 1.51 -17.75 29.95
#